data_AF-A0AAV0F2A1-F1
#
_entry.id   AF-A0AAV0F2A1-F1
#
_cell.length_a   1.000
_cell.length_b   1.000
_cell.length_c   1.000
_cell.angle_alpha   90.00
_cell.angle_beta   90.00
_cell.angle_gamma   90.00
#
_symmetry.space_group_name_H-M   'P 1'
#
loop_
_entity.id
_entity.type
_entity.pdbx_description
1 polymer ?
#
loop_
_entity_poly.entity_id
_entity_poly.type
_entity_poly.pdbx_seq_one_letter_code
_entity_poly.pdbx_strand_id
1 'polypeptide(L)' 'MAIDKYNADNNAKLELVRIKKVNYGPCCGFNYYITILAKDTISGEVKTLQAEAYHSAFKPERSLTFVRLAPGQQ' A
#
# COMPACT_ATOMS: atom_id res chain seq x y z
N MET A 1 -6.27 4.84 1.68
CA MET A 1 -6.21 3.54 2.38
C MET A 1 -4.78 3.11 2.71
N ALA A 2 -3.91 2.77 1.75
CA ALA A 2 -2.55 2.29 2.09
C ALA A 2 -1.57 3.39 2.52
N ILE A 3 -1.44 4.45 1.73
CA ILE A 3 -0.55 5.58 2.05
C ILE A 3 -1.05 6.31 3.30
N ASP A 4 -2.35 6.57 3.41
CA ASP A 4 -2.92 7.23 4.59
C ASP A 4 -2.69 6.42 5.87
N LYS A 5 -2.86 5.09 5.82
CA LYS A 5 -2.55 4.22 6.96
C LYS A 5 -1.07 4.29 7.31
N TYR A 6 -0.19 4.20 6.31
CA TYR A 6 1.26 4.28 6.56
C TYR A 6 1.65 5.64 7.18
N ASN A 7 1.12 6.74 6.65
CA ASN A 7 1.34 8.09 7.15
C ASN A 7 0.85 8.23 8.60
N ALA A 8 -0.32 7.71 8.93
CA ALA A 8 -0.87 7.72 10.28
C ALA A 8 -0.04 6.86 11.26
N ASP A 9 0.32 5.63 10.86
CA ASP A 9 1.03 4.67 11.71
C ASP A 9 2.50 5.09 11.96
N ASN A 10 3.12 5.85 11.05
CA ASN A 10 4.55 6.20 11.09
C ASN A 10 4.82 7.71 11.20
N ASN A 11 3.79 8.53 11.38
CA ASN A 11 3.87 10.00 11.33
C ASN A 11 4.61 10.53 10.09
N ALA A 12 4.36 9.90 8.94
CA ALA A 12 5.01 10.21 7.66
C ALA A 12 4.13 11.13 6.80
N LYS A 13 4.75 11.78 5.80
CA LYS A 13 4.05 12.62 4.81
C LYS A 13 4.35 12.16 3.39
N LEU A 14 3.92 10.94 3.08
CA LEU A 14 4.04 10.36 1.75
C LEU A 14 2.85 10.72 0.86
N GLU A 15 3.11 11.04 -0.40
CA GLU A 15 2.11 11.25 -1.45
C GLU A 15 2.26 10.20 -2.55
N LEU A 16 1.14 9.76 -3.12
CA LEU A 16 1.15 8.78 -4.21
C LEU A 16 1.83 9.38 -5.45
N VAL A 17 2.86 8.69 -5.96
CA VAL A 17 3.42 9.00 -7.29
C VAL A 17 2.75 8.11 -8.34
N ARG A 18 2.86 6.79 -8.18
CA ARG A 18 2.22 5.80 -9.08
C ARG A 18 2.18 4.41 -8.48
N ILE A 19 1.33 3.56 -9.04
CA ILE A 19 1.38 2.11 -8.79
C ILE A 19 2.42 1.51 -9.73
N LYS A 20 3.43 0.82 -9.16
CA LYS A 20 4.51 0.18 -9.92
C LYS A 20 4.12 -1.21 -10.43
N LYS A 21 3.43 -1.98 -9.58
CA LYS A 21 3.02 -3.36 -9.87
C LYS A 21 1.81 -3.73 -9.04
N VAL A 22 0.91 -4.53 -9.62
CA VAL A 22 -0.17 -5.18 -8.91
C VAL A 22 -0.17 -6.65 -9.30
N ASN A 23 -0.21 -7.53 -8.30
CA ASN A 23 -0.61 -8.92 -8.49
C ASN A 23 -1.91 -9.15 -7.73
N TYR A 24 -2.72 -10.08 -8.19
CA TYR A 24 -3.90 -10.51 -7.45
C TYR A 24 -4.05 -12.02 -7.51
N GLY A 25 -4.74 -12.57 -6.51
CA GLY A 25 -5.08 -13.99 -6.45
C GLY A 25 -6.54 -14.16 -6.04
N PRO A 26 -7.27 -15.10 -6.66
CA PRO A 26 -8.61 -15.45 -6.21
C PRO A 26 -8.56 -16.10 -4.82
N CYS A 27 -9.50 -15.72 -3.98
CA CYS A 27 -9.82 -16.36 -2.71
C CYS A 27 -11.36 -16.43 -2.61
N CYS A 28 -11.93 -16.59 -1.43
CA CYS A 28 -13.33 -16.22 -1.16
C CYS A 28 -13.52 -14.69 -1.29
N GLY A 29 -13.21 -14.12 -2.46
CA GLY A 29 -12.86 -12.71 -2.67
C GLY A 29 -11.59 -12.56 -3.53
N PHE A 30 -10.86 -11.46 -3.34
CA PHE A 30 -9.59 -11.20 -4.02
C PHE A 30 -8.55 -10.64 -3.03
N ASN A 31 -7.35 -11.23 -3.04
CA ASN A 31 -6.17 -10.63 -2.40
C ASN A 31 -5.38 -9.85 -3.46
N TYR A 32 -5.02 -8.61 -3.12
CA TYR A 32 -4.22 -7.72 -3.95
C TYR A 32 -2.88 -7.45 -3.29
N TYR A 33 -1.80 -7.64 -4.04
CA TYR A 33 -0.44 -7.32 -3.64
C TYR A 33 0.06 -6.16 -4.50
N ILE A 34 0.16 -4.97 -3.90
CA ILE A 34 0.37 -3.71 -4.59
C ILE A 34 1.75 -3.16 -4.23
N THR A 35 2.55 -2.85 -5.25
CA THR A 35 3.80 -2.09 -5.10
C THR A 35 3.54 -0.64 -5.51
N ILE A 36 3.76 0.29 -4.60
CA ILE A 36 3.42 1.70 -4.72
C ILE A 36 4.71 2.52 -4.68
N LEU A 37 4.88 3.47 -5.59
CA LEU A 37 5.87 4.53 -5.44
C LEU A 37 5.19 5.72 -4.80
N ALA A 38 5.75 6.19 -3.69
CA ALA A 38 5.28 7.34 -2.95
C ALA A 38 6.44 8.31 -2.73
N LYS A 39 6.15 9.61 -2.79
CA LYS A 39 7.14 10.67 -2.57
C LYS A 39 6.98 11.20 -1.15
N ASP A 40 8.07 11.24 -0.42
CA ASP A 40 8.14 11.93 0.85
C ASP A 40 8.15 13.45 0.58
N THR A 41 7.12 14.15 1.05
CA THR A 41 6.96 15.59 0.82
C THR A 41 7.94 16.42 1.63
N ILE A 42 8.57 15.85 2.67
CA ILE A 42 9.54 16.54 3.51
C ILE A 42 10.93 16.42 2.88
N SER A 43 11.37 15.20 2.57
CA SER A 43 12.72 14.97 2.02
C SER A 43 12.79 15.07 0.49
N GLY A 44 11.66 14.98 -0.19
CA GLY A 44 11.58 14.89 -1.65
C GLY A 44 11.90 13.50 -2.21
N GLU A 45 12.28 12.54 -1.36
CA GLU A 45 12.71 11.19 -1.72
C GLU A 45 11.54 10.33 -2.20
N VAL A 46 11.78 9.49 -3.22
CA VAL A 46 10.79 8.50 -3.67
C VAL A 46 11.03 7.16 -2.97
N LYS A 47 10.06 6.76 -2.17
CA LYS A 47 10.02 5.49 -1.43
C LYS A 47 9.07 4.51 -2.12
N THR A 48 9.36 3.23 -1.97
CA THR A 48 8.57 2.12 -2.47
C THR A 48 7.86 1.47 -1.28
N LEU A 49 6.53 1.44 -1.34
CA LEU A 49 5.70 0.74 -0.38
C LEU A 49 5.18 -0.57 -0.98
N GLN A 50 5.04 -1.57 -0.13
CA GLN A 50 4.30 -2.80 -0.41
C GLN A 50 3.04 -2.81 0.45
N ALA A 51 1.89 -3.04 -0.19
CA ALA A 51 0.61 -3.12 0.47
C ALA A 51 -0.12 -4.41 0.08
N GLU A 52 -0.80 -5.03 1.04
CA GLU A 52 -1.76 -6.11 0.82
C GLU A 52 -3.16 -5.62 1.17
N ALA A 53 -4.11 -5.86 0.28
CA ALA A 53 -5.52 -5.56 0.51
C ALA A 53 -6.38 -6.77 0.17
N TYR A 54 -7.41 -7.01 0.96
CA TYR A 54 -8.42 -8.02 0.72
C TYR A 54 -9.75 -7.37 0.37
N HIS A 55 -10.40 -7.95 -0.64
CA HIS A 55 -11.75 -7.61 -1.02
C HIS A 55 -12.63 -8.86 -0.92
N SER A 56 -13.66 -8.82 -0.07
CA SER A 56 -14.58 -9.95 0.08
C SER A 56 -15.55 -10.04 -1.09
N ALA A 57 -15.86 -11.25 -1.54
CA ALA A 57 -16.93 -11.49 -2.52
C ALA A 57 -18.34 -11.39 -1.90
N PHE A 58 -18.44 -11.49 -0.56
CA PHE A 58 -19.70 -11.61 0.15
C PHE A 58 -20.12 -10.33 0.87
N LYS A 59 -19.16 -9.43 1.12
CA LYS A 59 -19.38 -8.13 1.77
C LYS A 59 -18.70 -7.05 0.93
N PRO A 60 -19.28 -5.84 0.81
CA PRO A 60 -18.65 -4.72 0.10
C PRO A 60 -17.39 -4.17 0.80
N GLU A 61 -16.92 -4.83 1.86
CA GLU A 61 -15.79 -4.41 2.67
C GLU A 61 -14.47 -4.58 1.91
N ARG A 62 -13.59 -3.58 2.08
CA ARG A 62 -12.20 -3.61 1.63
C ARG A 62 -11.35 -3.43 2.88
N SER A 63 -10.55 -4.43 3.19
CA SER A 63 -9.60 -4.36 4.30
C SER A 63 -8.19 -4.22 3.76
N LEU A 64 -7.42 -3.32 4.37
CA LEU A 64 -5.98 -3.25 4.15
C LEU A 64 -5.33 -4.17 5.19
N THR A 65 -4.73 -5.25 4.72
CA THR A 65 -4.12 -6.27 5.58
C THR A 65 -2.80 -5.79 6.13
N PHE A 66 -1.94 -5.21 5.29
CA PHE A 66 -0.70 -4.56 5.74
C PHE A 66 -0.22 -3.50 4.76
N VAL A 67 0.62 -2.59 5.25
CA VAL A 67 1.43 -1.65 4.44
C VAL A 67 2.81 -1.48 5.08
N ARG A 68 3.87 -1.52 4.27
CA ARG A 68 5.26 -1.35 4.74
C ARG A 68 6.18 -0.80 3.65
N LEU A 69 7.37 -0.32 4.03
CA LEU A 69 8.46 -0.07 3.08
C LEU A 69 8.92 -1.37 2.41
N ALA A 70 9.34 -1.26 1.15
CA ALA A 70 9.96 -2.38 0.46
C ALA A 70 11.29 -2.75 1.14
N PRO A 71 11.68 -4.04 1.14
CA PRO A 71 12.97 -4.48 1.68
C PRO A 71 14.13 -3.69 1.04
N GLY A 72 15.09 -3.26 1.85
CA GLY A 72 16.27 -2.51 1.39
C GLY A 72 16.07 -1.00 1.25
N GLN A 73 14.94 -0.46 1.69
CA GLN A 73 14.74 0.98 1.87
C GLN A 73 14.65 1.29 3.37
N GLN A 74 15.81 1.56 3.99
CA GLN A 74 15.96 2.05 5.36
C GLN A 74 16.53 3.47 5.33
#